data_AF-A0A9W8PMS9-F1
#
_entry.id   AF-A0A9W8PMS9-F1
#
_cell.length_a   1.000
_cell.length_b   1.000
_cell.length_c   1.000
_cell.angle_alpha   90.00
_cell.angle_beta   90.00
_cell.angle_gamma   90.00
#
_symmetry.space_group_name_H-M   'P 1'
#
loop_
_entity.id
_entity.type
_entity.pdbx_description
1 polymer ?
#
loop_
_entity_poly.entity_id
_entity_poly.type
_entity_poly.pdbx_seq_one_letter_code
_entity_poly.pdbx_strand_id
1 'polypeptide(L)'
;MTTVQAAGYETRKNMKRAMFSRAKALYDADYERSKIVLIQAVLLMGFWYADTEDRLGPWHWNGIAISLCQTVGLHRQPDASVNNRPYSSSIDRNLWKHLWWSCFFRETWLSVGMGRPMRINLAHSDTPKPDINASKSLYSGLTESQRRRYIPEDPNDLFLLWDELLSVTSILSRVLAVQHLAKRTLPYPLEVDDLERVIRGHYKHLHDLKARSTHPVLTLHMHHFELFFE
;
A
#
# COMPACT_ATOMS: atom_id res chain seq x y z
N MET A 1 -13.00 27.40 -5.76
CA MET A 1 -13.92 26.41 -5.14
C MET A 1 -13.12 25.15 -4.86
N THR A 2 -13.15 24.62 -3.64
CA THR A 2 -12.39 23.39 -3.33
C THR A 2 -13.00 22.17 -4.03
N THR A 3 -12.24 21.10 -4.28
CA THR A 3 -12.76 19.84 -4.85
C THR A 3 -13.96 19.30 -4.08
N VAL A 4 -13.99 19.50 -2.76
CA VAL A 4 -15.07 19.07 -1.86
C VAL A 4 -16.37 19.82 -2.16
N GLN A 5 -16.30 21.14 -2.25
CA GLN A 5 -17.44 21.99 -2.56
C GLN A 5 -17.94 21.78 -4.00
N ALA A 6 -17.00 21.66 -4.96
CA ALA A 6 -17.35 21.39 -6.36
C ALA A 6 -18.06 20.03 -6.54
N ALA A 7 -17.79 19.07 -5.65
CA ALA A 7 -18.48 17.79 -5.61
C ALA A 7 -19.80 17.81 -4.83
N GLY A 8 -20.25 18.98 -4.35
CA GLY A 8 -21.51 19.15 -3.63
C GLY A 8 -21.46 18.76 -2.14
N TYR A 9 -20.29 18.74 -1.52
CA TYR A 9 -20.13 18.41 -0.10
C TYR A 9 -19.64 19.61 0.71
N GLU A 10 -20.13 19.72 1.95
CA GLU A 10 -19.71 20.76 2.88
C GLU A 10 -18.32 20.49 3.47
N THR A 11 -18.01 19.23 3.79
CA THR A 11 -16.77 18.84 4.46
C THR A 11 -16.12 17.62 3.81
N ARG A 12 -14.79 17.48 3.98
CA ARG A 12 -14.06 16.27 3.56
C ARG A 12 -14.60 15.01 4.23
N LYS A 13 -15.02 15.10 5.50
CA LYS A 13 -15.61 13.98 6.25
C LYS A 13 -16.91 13.53 5.58
N ASN A 14 -17.80 14.47 5.22
CA ASN A 14 -19.08 14.16 4.55
C ASN A 14 -18.86 13.53 3.16
N MET A 15 -17.94 14.10 2.38
CA MET A 15 -17.59 13.55 1.06
C MET A 15 -17.06 12.12 1.17
N LYS A 16 -16.06 11.88 2.03
CA LYS A 16 -15.48 10.56 2.23
C LYS A 16 -16.52 9.54 2.76
N ARG A 17 -17.43 9.96 3.66
CA ARG A 17 -18.53 9.12 4.16
C ARG A 17 -19.42 8.67 3.01
N ALA A 18 -19.88 9.60 2.18
CA ALA A 18 -20.74 9.30 1.05
C ALA A 18 -20.07 8.37 0.05
N MET A 19 -18.79 8.59 -0.27
CA MET A 19 -18.03 7.73 -1.19
C MET A 19 -17.87 6.32 -0.62
N PHE A 20 -17.52 6.20 0.66
CA PHE A 20 -17.40 4.90 1.33
C PHE A 20 -18.74 4.16 1.35
N SER A 21 -19.83 4.81 1.76
CA SER A 21 -21.16 4.18 1.81
C SER A 21 -21.62 3.68 0.44
N ARG A 22 -21.37 4.44 -0.63
CA ARG A 22 -21.68 4.02 -2.01
C ARG A 22 -20.84 2.82 -2.44
N ALA A 23 -19.53 2.87 -2.20
CA ALA A 23 -18.63 1.76 -2.52
C ALA A 23 -19.02 0.48 -1.75
N LYS A 24 -19.35 0.62 -0.45
CA LYS A 24 -19.80 -0.48 0.39
C LYS A 24 -21.11 -1.08 -0.12
N ALA A 25 -22.09 -0.26 -0.49
CA ALA A 25 -23.35 -0.76 -1.04
C ALA A 25 -23.15 -1.57 -2.34
N LEU A 26 -22.23 -1.12 -3.21
CA LEU A 26 -21.87 -1.86 -4.43
C LEU A 26 -21.12 -3.17 -4.11
N TYR A 27 -20.24 -3.15 -3.11
CA TYR A 27 -19.55 -4.35 -2.62
C TYR A 27 -20.53 -5.37 -2.04
N ASP A 28 -21.42 -4.95 -1.14
CA ASP A 28 -22.42 -5.80 -0.50
C ASP A 28 -23.42 -6.38 -1.53
N ALA A 29 -23.63 -5.69 -2.65
CA ALA A 29 -24.48 -6.12 -3.75
C ALA A 29 -23.77 -7.02 -4.80
N ASP A 30 -22.50 -7.37 -4.58
CA ASP A 30 -21.66 -8.14 -5.51
C ASP A 30 -21.66 -7.57 -6.95
N TYR A 31 -21.66 -6.23 -7.06
CA TYR A 31 -21.86 -5.55 -8.34
C TYR A 31 -20.64 -5.62 -9.27
N GLU A 32 -19.44 -5.50 -8.70
CA GLU A 32 -18.19 -5.42 -9.48
C GLU A 32 -17.71 -6.82 -9.90
N ARG A 33 -17.58 -7.03 -11.22
CA ARG A 33 -17.17 -8.32 -11.79
C ARG A 33 -15.67 -8.42 -12.02
N SER A 34 -15.01 -7.29 -12.25
CA SER A 34 -13.56 -7.23 -12.41
C SER A 34 -12.88 -7.40 -11.06
N LYS A 35 -12.22 -8.55 -10.88
CA LYS A 35 -11.49 -8.85 -9.65
C LYS A 35 -10.45 -7.78 -9.31
N ILE A 36 -9.84 -7.15 -10.31
CA ILE A 36 -8.85 -6.09 -10.11
C ILE A 36 -9.48 -4.80 -9.62
N VAL A 37 -10.61 -4.40 -10.21
CA VAL A 37 -11.35 -3.22 -9.76
C VAL A 37 -11.88 -3.44 -8.35
N LEU A 38 -12.37 -4.66 -8.05
CA LEU A 38 -12.79 -5.04 -6.71
C LEU A 38 -11.65 -4.92 -5.69
N ILE A 39 -10.46 -5.48 -5.98
CA ILE A 39 -9.26 -5.37 -5.13
C ILE A 39 -8.89 -3.90 -4.89
N GLN A 40 -8.86 -3.09 -5.95
CA GLN A 40 -8.58 -1.66 -5.85
C GLN A 40 -9.61 -0.94 -4.96
N ALA A 41 -10.89 -1.22 -5.15
CA ALA A 41 -11.98 -0.62 -4.38
C ALA A 41 -11.88 -0.97 -2.90
N VAL A 42 -11.72 -2.25 -2.53
CA VAL A 42 -11.65 -2.65 -1.11
C VAL A 42 -10.38 -2.15 -0.43
N LEU A 43 -9.25 -2.07 -1.14
CA LEU A 43 -8.02 -1.48 -0.62
C LEU A 43 -8.22 0.02 -0.32
N LEU A 44 -8.89 0.75 -1.22
CA LEU A 44 -9.22 2.17 -1.04
C LEU A 44 -10.23 2.39 0.09
N MET A 45 -11.21 1.49 0.26
CA MET A 45 -12.15 1.52 1.40
C MET A 45 -11.41 1.44 2.75
N GLY A 46 -10.27 0.75 2.80
CA GLY A 46 -9.42 0.71 3.98
C GLY A 46 -8.87 2.08 4.43
N PHE A 47 -8.91 3.14 3.63
CA PHE A 47 -8.47 4.49 4.03
C PHE A 47 -9.52 5.32 4.77
N TRP A 48 -10.68 4.74 5.08
CA TRP A 48 -11.72 5.37 5.89
C TRP A 48 -11.47 5.15 7.39
N TYR A 49 -11.44 6.24 8.18
CA TYR A 49 -11.17 6.26 9.63
C TYR A 49 -12.15 7.19 10.37
N ALA A 50 -13.44 7.14 10.06
CA ALA A 50 -14.26 8.31 10.36
C ALA A 50 -15.08 8.28 11.63
N ASP A 51 -15.37 7.12 12.22
CA ASP A 51 -16.21 7.08 13.42
C ASP A 51 -16.19 5.74 14.14
N THR A 52 -16.62 5.79 15.41
CA THR A 52 -16.87 4.66 16.31
C THR A 52 -17.90 3.64 15.78
N GLU A 53 -18.63 4.00 14.71
CA GLU A 53 -19.59 3.11 14.03
C GLU A 53 -18.93 2.13 13.06
N ASP A 54 -17.70 2.38 12.61
CA ASP A 54 -16.95 1.39 11.82
C ASP A 54 -16.40 0.30 12.75
N ARG A 55 -17.25 -0.68 13.05
CA ARG A 55 -16.92 -1.83 13.91
C ARG A 55 -15.76 -2.68 13.38
N LEU A 56 -15.49 -2.61 12.07
CA LEU A 56 -14.54 -3.49 11.39
C LEU A 56 -13.20 -2.78 11.14
N GLY A 57 -13.28 -1.51 10.73
CA GLY A 57 -12.14 -0.63 10.55
C GLY A 57 -11.25 -0.95 9.35
N PRO A 58 -10.20 -0.13 9.13
CA PRO A 58 -9.21 -0.30 8.06
C PRO A 58 -8.60 -1.70 7.96
N TRP A 59 -8.37 -2.35 9.10
CA TRP A 59 -7.75 -3.67 9.17
C TRP A 59 -8.62 -4.76 8.55
N HIS A 60 -9.95 -4.64 8.63
CA HIS A 60 -10.87 -5.58 7.98
C HIS A 60 -10.83 -5.46 6.46
N TRP A 61 -10.98 -4.24 5.93
CA TRP A 61 -10.96 -3.99 4.48
C TRP A 61 -9.62 -4.36 3.85
N ASN A 62 -8.52 -4.10 4.55
CA ASN A 62 -7.20 -4.57 4.12
C ASN A 62 -7.12 -6.10 4.08
N GLY A 63 -7.71 -6.79 5.06
CA GLY A 63 -7.81 -8.25 5.08
C GLY A 63 -8.60 -8.82 3.90
N ILE A 64 -9.69 -8.17 3.50
CA ILE A 64 -10.44 -8.53 2.28
C ILE A 64 -9.55 -8.35 1.04
N ALA A 65 -8.87 -7.22 0.92
CA ALA A 65 -7.96 -6.95 -0.21
C ALA A 65 -6.87 -8.02 -0.33
N ILE A 66 -6.23 -8.39 0.79
CA ILE A 66 -5.22 -9.46 0.84
C ILE A 66 -5.81 -10.79 0.37
N SER A 67 -6.98 -11.16 0.88
CA SER A 67 -7.63 -12.43 0.54
C SER A 67 -7.97 -12.51 -0.95
N LEU A 68 -8.46 -11.41 -1.54
CA LEU A 68 -8.74 -11.33 -2.97
C LEU A 68 -7.45 -11.37 -3.80
N CYS A 69 -6.41 -10.64 -3.41
CA CYS A 69 -5.08 -10.72 -4.03
C CYS A 69 -4.55 -12.16 -4.05
N GLN A 70 -4.65 -12.86 -2.93
CA GLN A 70 -4.20 -14.25 -2.82
C GLN A 70 -5.04 -15.19 -3.70
N THR A 71 -6.36 -15.02 -3.70
CA THR A 71 -7.30 -15.80 -4.53
C THR A 71 -7.02 -15.65 -6.02
N VAL A 72 -6.70 -14.44 -6.48
CA VAL A 72 -6.36 -14.18 -7.90
C VAL A 72 -4.94 -14.63 -8.23
N GLY A 73 -4.07 -14.77 -7.22
CA GLY A 73 -2.68 -15.17 -7.39
C GLY A 73 -1.69 -14.00 -7.39
N LEU A 74 -2.08 -12.79 -6.99
CA LEU A 74 -1.21 -11.59 -7.08
C LEU A 74 0.08 -11.67 -6.23
N HIS A 75 0.11 -12.56 -5.25
CA HIS A 75 1.28 -12.90 -4.44
C HIS A 75 2.28 -13.84 -5.13
N ARG A 76 1.92 -14.38 -6.29
CA ARG A 76 2.74 -15.29 -7.08
C ARG A 76 3.13 -14.66 -8.42
N GLN A 77 4.32 -14.95 -8.92
CA GLN A 77 4.71 -14.64 -10.27
C GLN A 77 3.92 -15.53 -11.24
N PRO A 78 3.25 -14.95 -12.25
CA PRO A 78 2.45 -15.73 -13.20
C PRO A 78 3.28 -16.75 -13.99
N ASP A 79 4.58 -16.48 -14.20
CA ASP A 79 5.48 -17.32 -14.99
C ASP A 79 6.19 -18.41 -14.15
N ALA A 80 6.02 -18.43 -12.82
CA ALA A 80 6.67 -19.38 -11.91
C ALA A 80 5.87 -20.68 -11.69
N SER A 81 4.70 -20.83 -12.32
CA SER A 81 3.92 -22.06 -12.20
C SER A 81 4.48 -23.16 -13.11
N VAL A 82 4.84 -24.30 -12.51
CA VAL A 82 5.36 -25.52 -13.17
C VAL A 82 4.43 -26.04 -14.28
N ASN A 83 3.18 -25.59 -14.32
CA ASN A 83 2.15 -26.12 -15.21
C ASN A 83 1.94 -25.36 -16.52
N ASN A 84 2.79 -24.38 -16.88
CA ASN A 84 2.79 -23.73 -18.21
C ASN A 84 1.39 -23.34 -18.71
N ARG A 85 0.44 -23.05 -17.81
CA ARG A 85 -0.81 -22.43 -18.19
C ARG A 85 -0.47 -20.96 -18.19
N PRO A 86 -0.42 -20.29 -19.35
CA PRO A 86 -0.40 -18.84 -19.33
C PRO A 86 -1.64 -18.46 -18.55
N TYR A 87 -1.45 -17.98 -17.32
CA TYR A 87 -2.49 -17.20 -16.69
C TYR A 87 -2.67 -16.07 -17.69
N SER A 88 -3.73 -16.15 -18.49
CA SER A 88 -4.11 -15.12 -19.44
C SER A 88 -4.56 -13.94 -18.60
N SER A 89 -3.62 -13.34 -17.88
CA SER A 89 -3.87 -12.15 -17.13
C SER A 89 -3.78 -11.05 -18.15
N SER A 90 -4.95 -10.63 -18.63
CA SER A 90 -5.18 -9.30 -19.23
C SER A 90 -4.78 -8.14 -18.30
N ILE A 91 -4.14 -8.44 -17.17
CA ILE A 91 -3.75 -7.54 -16.10
C ILE A 91 -2.30 -7.15 -16.35
N ASP A 92 -2.05 -5.84 -16.39
CA ASP A 92 -0.70 -5.29 -16.44
C ASP A 92 0.13 -5.84 -15.26
N ARG A 93 1.26 -6.50 -15.57
CA ARG A 93 2.19 -7.05 -14.57
C ARG A 93 2.72 -5.98 -13.62
N ASN A 94 2.84 -4.74 -14.06
CA ASN A 94 3.26 -3.64 -13.20
C ASN A 94 2.16 -3.28 -12.21
N LEU A 95 0.89 -3.24 -12.65
CA LEU A 95 -0.25 -3.04 -11.76
C LEU A 95 -0.39 -4.19 -10.75
N TRP A 96 -0.19 -5.42 -11.20
CA TRP A 96 -0.16 -6.62 -10.35
C TRP A 96 0.82 -6.48 -9.19
N LYS A 97 2.08 -6.15 -9.48
CA LYS A 97 3.12 -5.93 -8.45
C LYS A 97 2.69 -4.82 -7.49
N HIS A 98 2.20 -3.70 -8.01
CA HIS A 98 1.79 -2.56 -7.19
C HIS A 98 0.62 -2.87 -6.27
N LEU A 99 -0.39 -3.63 -6.71
CA LEU A 99 -1.52 -3.99 -5.87
C LEU A 99 -1.11 -4.91 -4.72
N TRP A 100 -0.31 -5.93 -5.01
CA TRP A 100 0.20 -6.84 -3.98
C TRP A 100 1.04 -6.10 -2.94
N TRP A 101 2.03 -5.32 -3.40
CA TRP A 101 2.93 -4.58 -2.53
C TRP A 101 2.24 -3.42 -1.80
N SER A 102 1.16 -2.85 -2.35
CA SER A 102 0.31 -1.89 -1.64
C SER A 102 -0.49 -2.53 -0.51
N CYS A 103 -1.00 -3.75 -0.68
CA CYS A 103 -1.62 -4.52 0.40
C CYS A 103 -0.62 -4.86 1.49
N PHE A 104 0.61 -5.27 1.12
CA PHE A 104 1.69 -5.56 2.05
C PHE A 104 2.15 -4.33 2.84
N PHE A 105 2.37 -3.21 2.15
CA PHE A 105 2.62 -1.92 2.76
C PHE A 105 1.55 -1.63 3.81
N ARG A 106 0.29 -1.62 3.41
CA ARG A 106 -0.79 -1.24 4.30
C ARG A 106 -0.95 -2.19 5.48
N GLU A 107 -0.79 -3.49 5.27
CA GLU A 107 -0.86 -4.50 6.34
C GLU A 107 0.20 -4.28 7.40
N THR A 108 1.44 -4.03 6.98
CA THR A 108 2.57 -3.83 7.89
C THR A 108 2.32 -2.61 8.77
N TRP A 109 1.98 -1.47 8.17
CA TRP A 109 1.75 -0.23 8.93
C TRP A 109 0.51 -0.30 9.83
N LEU A 110 -0.56 -0.96 9.40
CA LEU A 110 -1.72 -1.23 10.27
C LEU A 110 -1.34 -2.14 11.44
N SER A 111 -0.49 -3.14 11.20
CA SER A 111 -0.03 -4.09 12.22
C SER A 111 0.84 -3.40 13.26
N VAL A 112 1.78 -2.54 12.83
CA VAL A 112 2.57 -1.67 13.72
C VAL A 112 1.64 -0.79 14.55
N GLY A 113 0.78 0.00 13.91
CA GLY A 113 -0.06 0.98 14.62
C GLY A 113 -1.12 0.36 15.54
N MET A 114 -1.55 -0.88 15.29
CA MET A 114 -2.57 -1.58 16.09
C MET A 114 -1.98 -2.64 17.04
N GLY A 115 -0.67 -2.90 16.99
CA GLY A 115 -0.03 -3.96 17.77
C GLY A 115 -0.55 -5.37 17.43
N ARG A 116 -0.81 -5.65 16.15
CA ARG A 116 -1.40 -6.91 15.67
C ARG A 116 -0.39 -7.73 14.85
N PRO A 117 -0.48 -9.07 14.86
CA PRO A 117 0.27 -9.90 13.93
C PRO A 117 -0.19 -9.64 12.49
N MET A 118 0.76 -9.72 11.56
CA MET A 118 0.49 -9.58 10.13
C MET A 118 -0.20 -10.81 9.55
N ARG A 119 -1.08 -10.61 8.57
CA ARG A 119 -1.64 -11.70 7.74
C ARG A 119 -0.73 -12.13 6.61
N ILE A 120 0.12 -11.23 6.13
CA ILE A 120 1.05 -11.50 5.02
C ILE A 120 2.39 -11.94 5.60
N ASN A 121 2.83 -13.13 5.19
CA ASN A 121 4.20 -13.57 5.32
C ASN A 121 4.86 -13.54 3.93
N LEU A 122 5.91 -12.71 3.77
CA LEU A 122 6.62 -12.60 2.49
C LEU A 122 7.26 -13.93 2.05
N ALA A 123 7.54 -14.87 2.96
CA ALA A 123 8.02 -16.20 2.60
C ALA A 123 7.02 -17.01 1.74
N HIS A 124 5.74 -16.62 1.73
CA HIS A 124 4.70 -17.26 0.91
C HIS A 124 4.48 -16.55 -0.44
N SER A 125 5.22 -15.48 -0.72
CA SER A 125 5.08 -14.64 -1.91
C SER A 125 6.39 -14.65 -2.71
N ASP A 126 6.29 -14.71 -4.04
CA ASP A 126 7.44 -14.53 -4.95
C ASP A 126 7.25 -13.34 -5.91
N THR A 127 6.12 -12.61 -5.83
CA THR A 127 5.91 -11.35 -6.57
C THR A 127 7.00 -10.33 -6.21
N PRO A 128 7.82 -9.88 -7.17
CA PRO A 128 8.95 -9.00 -6.89
C PRO A 128 8.44 -7.60 -6.52
N LYS A 129 9.20 -6.91 -5.67
CA LYS A 129 8.97 -5.49 -5.37
C LYS A 129 8.89 -4.68 -6.67
N PRO A 130 7.89 -3.80 -6.86
CA PRO A 130 7.85 -2.94 -8.02
C PRO A 130 9.09 -2.03 -8.01
N ASP A 131 9.82 -2.01 -9.11
CA ASP A 131 10.93 -1.10 -9.32
C ASP A 131 10.43 0.23 -9.92
N ILE A 132 11.35 1.18 -10.08
CA ILE A 132 11.03 2.49 -10.69
C ILE A 132 10.45 2.33 -12.10
N ASN A 133 10.90 1.34 -12.88
CA ASN A 133 10.40 1.12 -14.23
C ASN A 133 8.95 0.65 -14.24
N ALA A 134 8.55 -0.22 -13.30
CA ALA A 134 7.17 -0.60 -13.11
C ALA A 134 6.28 0.62 -12.83
N SER A 135 6.74 1.54 -11.98
CA SER A 135 6.03 2.78 -11.68
C SER A 135 5.94 3.72 -12.89
N LYS A 136 7.04 3.87 -13.64
CA LYS A 136 7.09 4.65 -14.90
C LYS A 136 6.12 4.10 -15.95
N SER A 137 6.02 2.78 -16.07
CA SER A 137 5.06 2.12 -16.97
C SER A 137 3.62 2.51 -16.62
N LEU A 138 3.23 2.43 -15.34
CA LEU A 138 1.90 2.83 -14.90
C LEU A 138 1.63 4.33 -15.12
N TYR A 139 2.62 5.18 -14.85
CA TYR A 139 2.54 6.61 -15.10
C TYR A 139 2.35 6.95 -16.60
N SER A 140 3.01 6.21 -17.48
CA SER A 140 2.89 6.41 -18.93
C SER A 140 1.47 6.12 -19.43
N GLY A 141 0.76 5.18 -18.79
CA GLY A 141 -0.63 4.83 -19.08
C GLY A 141 -1.67 5.85 -18.59
N LEU A 142 -1.28 6.86 -17.81
CA LEU A 142 -2.18 7.92 -17.38
C LEU A 142 -2.43 8.94 -18.49
N THR A 143 -3.67 9.44 -18.56
CA THR A 143 -3.99 10.59 -19.40
C THR A 143 -3.27 11.85 -18.91
N GLU A 144 -3.05 12.80 -19.82
CA GLU A 144 -2.42 14.08 -19.46
C GLU A 144 -3.21 14.84 -18.38
N SER A 145 -4.54 14.75 -18.41
CA SER A 145 -5.40 15.38 -17.39
C SER A 145 -5.19 14.77 -15.99
N GLN A 146 -5.01 13.44 -15.91
CA GLN A 146 -4.75 12.73 -14.67
C GLN A 146 -3.37 13.08 -14.12
N ARG A 147 -2.35 13.10 -15.00
CA ARG A 147 -0.98 13.47 -14.62
C ARG A 147 -0.94 14.88 -14.01
N ARG A 148 -1.47 15.87 -14.73
CA ARG A 148 -1.52 17.27 -14.27
C ARG A 148 -2.30 17.46 -12.97
N ARG A 149 -3.31 16.62 -12.71
CA ARG A 149 -4.18 16.79 -11.54
C ARG A 149 -3.67 16.12 -10.27
N TYR A 150 -2.97 15.00 -10.39
CA TYR A 150 -2.67 14.13 -9.24
C TYR A 150 -1.18 13.86 -9.02
N ILE A 151 -0.34 14.13 -10.02
CA ILE A 151 1.09 13.77 -10.00
C ILE A 151 1.93 15.06 -10.11
N PRO A 152 3.04 15.19 -9.36
CA PRO A 152 4.02 16.26 -9.55
C PRO A 152 4.57 16.30 -10.98
N GLU A 153 5.10 17.46 -11.37
CA GLU A 153 5.75 17.65 -12.68
C GLU A 153 6.93 16.69 -12.89
N ASP A 154 7.75 16.47 -11.86
CA ASP A 154 8.75 15.39 -11.83
C ASP A 154 8.28 14.23 -10.93
N PRO A 155 7.80 13.12 -11.51
CA PRO A 155 7.31 11.98 -10.73
C PRO A 155 8.43 11.06 -10.22
N ASN A 156 9.70 11.27 -10.62
CA ASN A 156 10.78 10.37 -10.21
C ASN A 156 10.94 10.29 -8.69
N ASP A 157 10.77 11.43 -8.01
CA ASP A 157 10.83 11.50 -6.55
C ASP A 157 9.72 10.66 -5.90
N LEU A 158 8.52 10.60 -6.50
CA LEU A 158 7.46 9.71 -6.02
C LEU A 158 7.81 8.23 -6.19
N PHE A 159 8.44 7.87 -7.31
CA PHE A 159 8.82 6.49 -7.57
C PHE A 159 9.93 6.03 -6.63
N LEU A 160 10.92 6.90 -6.38
CA LEU A 160 11.96 6.68 -5.39
C LEU A 160 11.38 6.58 -3.98
N LEU A 161 10.48 7.49 -3.62
CA LEU A 161 9.79 7.44 -2.33
C LEU A 161 9.04 6.12 -2.15
N TRP A 162 8.29 5.68 -3.16
CA TRP A 162 7.57 4.41 -3.08
C TRP A 162 8.52 3.23 -2.87
N ASP A 163 9.65 3.22 -3.59
CA ASP A 163 10.69 2.19 -3.46
C ASP A 163 11.29 2.12 -2.04
N GLU A 164 11.58 3.30 -1.46
CA GLU A 164 12.10 3.47 -0.11
C GLU A 164 11.07 3.04 0.96
N LEU A 165 9.82 3.48 0.82
CA LEU A 165 8.72 3.12 1.71
C LEU A 165 8.52 1.61 1.76
N LEU A 166 8.58 0.92 0.61
CA LEU A 166 8.47 -0.54 0.56
C LEU A 166 9.68 -1.23 1.19
N SER A 167 10.87 -0.65 1.07
CA SER A 167 12.08 -1.18 1.69
C SER A 167 11.99 -1.11 3.21
N VAL A 168 11.60 0.04 3.77
CA VAL A 168 11.37 0.18 5.22
C VAL A 168 10.25 -0.75 5.71
N THR A 169 9.15 -0.83 4.96
CA THR A 169 8.04 -1.74 5.25
C THR A 169 8.51 -3.19 5.35
N SER A 170 9.38 -3.62 4.43
CA SER A 170 9.92 -4.98 4.45
C SER A 170 10.71 -5.26 5.72
N ILE A 171 11.48 -4.28 6.21
CA ILE A 171 12.23 -4.40 7.47
C ILE A 171 11.28 -4.45 8.66
N LEU A 172 10.29 -3.55 8.72
CA LEU A 172 9.27 -3.54 9.77
C LEU A 172 8.51 -4.87 9.85
N SER A 173 8.20 -5.48 8.71
CA SER A 173 7.53 -6.79 8.69
C SER A 173 8.35 -7.89 9.35
N ARG A 174 9.69 -7.85 9.22
CA ARG A 174 10.61 -8.80 9.87
C ARG A 174 10.63 -8.59 11.38
N VAL A 175 10.66 -7.33 11.82
CA VAL A 175 10.58 -6.96 13.24
C VAL A 175 9.27 -7.46 13.85
N LEU A 176 8.13 -7.18 13.20
CA LEU A 176 6.82 -7.65 13.63
C LEU A 176 6.73 -9.17 13.69
N ALA A 177 7.30 -9.88 12.71
CA ALA A 177 7.30 -11.33 12.67
C ALA A 177 7.96 -11.93 13.92
N VAL A 178 9.07 -11.36 14.39
CA VAL A 178 9.76 -11.77 15.63
C VAL A 178 8.94 -11.39 16.87
N GLN A 179 8.43 -10.16 16.94
CA GLN A 179 7.70 -9.63 18.11
C GLN A 179 6.41 -10.41 18.42
N HIS A 180 5.74 -10.90 17.37
CA HIS A 180 4.48 -11.63 17.48
C HIS A 180 4.63 -13.16 17.55
N LEU A 181 5.85 -13.70 17.63
CA LEU A 181 6.05 -15.13 17.89
C LEU A 181 5.44 -15.53 19.25
N ALA A 182 4.60 -16.57 19.24
CA ALA A 182 3.98 -17.09 20.46
C ALA A 182 5.01 -17.53 21.52
N LYS A 183 6.16 -18.04 21.05
CA LYS A 183 7.36 -18.23 21.87
C LYS A 183 8.37 -17.16 21.48
N ARG A 184 8.53 -16.14 22.32
CA ARG A 184 9.51 -15.08 22.08
C ARG A 184 10.91 -15.67 22.18
N THR A 185 11.56 -15.83 21.03
CA THR A 185 13.01 -15.96 20.97
C THR A 185 13.59 -14.55 20.90
N LEU A 186 14.51 -14.22 21.80
CA LEU A 186 15.25 -12.96 21.68
C LEU A 186 16.03 -13.00 20.35
N PRO A 187 15.86 -11.99 19.47
CA PRO A 187 16.71 -11.87 18.30
C PRO A 187 18.18 -11.74 18.74
N TYR A 188 19.10 -12.24 17.93
CA TYR A 188 20.53 -12.06 18.21
C TYR A 188 20.85 -10.56 18.17
N PRO A 189 21.67 -10.01 19.09
CA PRO A 189 22.02 -8.59 19.10
C PRO A 189 22.51 -8.07 17.75
N LEU A 190 23.33 -8.87 17.04
CA LEU A 190 23.81 -8.55 15.69
C LEU A 190 22.68 -8.36 14.66
N GLU A 191 21.61 -9.16 14.75
CA GLU A 191 20.46 -9.03 13.85
C GLU A 191 19.69 -7.74 14.13
N VAL A 192 19.58 -7.35 15.40
CA VAL A 192 18.94 -6.07 15.79
C VAL A 192 19.76 -4.89 15.29
N ASP A 193 21.08 -4.90 15.52
CA ASP A 193 21.99 -3.85 15.07
C ASP A 193 21.99 -3.70 13.54
N ASP A 194 21.95 -4.82 12.81
CA ASP A 194 21.86 -4.83 11.35
C ASP A 194 20.54 -4.25 10.86
N LEU A 195 19.40 -4.63 11.47
CA LEU A 195 18.09 -4.07 11.13
C LEU A 195 18.03 -2.56 11.39
N GLU A 196 18.54 -2.11 12.55
CA GLU A 196 18.61 -0.70 12.90
C GLU A 196 19.47 0.09 11.91
N ARG A 197 20.66 -0.43 11.56
CA ARG A 197 21.56 0.20 10.58
C ARG A 197 20.86 0.39 9.23
N VAL A 198 20.15 -0.62 8.74
CA VAL A 198 19.45 -0.56 7.45
C VAL A 198 18.29 0.44 7.52
N ILE A 199 17.50 0.44 8.60
CA ILE A 199 16.42 1.41 8.84
C ILE A 199 16.95 2.85 8.81
N ARG A 200 18.05 3.12 9.51
CA ARG A 200 18.69 4.46 9.54
C ARG A 200 19.21 4.89 8.16
N GLY A 201 19.70 3.95 7.35
CA GLY A 201 20.11 4.19 5.97
C GLY A 201 18.96 4.70 5.10
N HIS A 202 17.81 4.01 5.14
CA HIS A 202 16.60 4.43 4.42
C HIS A 202 16.06 5.76 4.94
N TYR A 203 16.08 5.98 6.26
CA TYR A 203 15.67 7.26 6.86
C TYR A 203 16.48 8.44 6.31
N LYS A 204 17.79 8.29 6.15
CA LYS A 204 18.65 9.33 5.57
C LYS A 204 18.28 9.64 4.12
N HIS A 205 18.11 8.61 3.29
CA HIS A 205 17.74 8.81 1.88
C HIS A 205 16.37 9.48 1.76
N LEU A 206 15.42 9.08 2.61
CA LEU A 206 14.12 9.72 2.74
C LEU A 206 14.26 11.20 3.13
N HIS A 207 15.04 11.51 4.16
CA HIS A 207 15.28 12.91 4.55
C HIS A 207 15.85 13.76 3.40
N ASP A 208 16.78 13.22 2.62
CA ASP A 208 17.34 13.90 1.44
C ASP A 208 16.29 14.12 0.33
N LEU A 209 15.39 13.14 0.11
CA LEU A 209 14.24 13.25 -0.79
C LEU A 209 13.25 14.34 -0.33
N LYS A 210 13.03 14.49 0.98
CA LYS A 210 12.17 15.55 1.52
C LYS A 210 12.80 16.92 1.30
N ALA A 211 14.10 17.07 1.55
CA ALA A 211 14.80 18.35 1.44
C ALA A 211 14.76 18.93 0.02
N ARG A 212 14.74 18.07 -1.01
CA ARG A 212 14.72 18.50 -2.42
C ARG A 212 13.32 18.73 -3.00
N SER A 213 12.26 18.29 -2.33
CA SER A 213 10.90 18.35 -2.89
C SER A 213 10.04 19.42 -2.24
N THR A 214 9.35 20.20 -3.08
CA THR A 214 8.36 21.19 -2.67
C THR A 214 6.92 20.70 -2.88
N HIS A 215 6.74 19.47 -3.37
CA HIS A 215 5.42 18.99 -3.78
C HIS A 215 4.60 18.48 -2.58
N PRO A 216 3.37 18.98 -2.35
CA PRO A 216 2.57 18.63 -1.16
C PRO A 216 2.32 17.14 -0.96
N VAL A 217 2.19 16.38 -2.05
CA VAL A 217 2.00 14.91 -1.99
C VAL A 217 3.23 14.22 -1.41
N LEU A 218 4.44 14.62 -1.83
CA LEU A 218 5.65 14.03 -1.27
C LEU A 218 5.75 14.38 0.21
N THR A 219 5.60 15.66 0.56
CA THR A 219 5.64 16.14 1.94
C THR A 219 4.64 15.40 2.84
N LEU A 220 3.42 15.13 2.37
CA LEU A 220 2.41 14.37 3.12
C LEU A 220 2.88 12.94 3.43
N HIS A 221 3.39 12.23 2.43
CA HIS A 221 3.85 10.85 2.63
C HIS A 221 5.10 10.78 3.53
N MET A 222 5.99 11.77 3.43
CA MET A 222 7.16 11.88 4.31
C MET A 222 6.78 12.20 5.73
N HIS A 223 5.83 13.10 5.94
CA HIS A 223 5.36 13.43 7.28
C HIS A 223 4.72 12.21 7.96
N HIS A 224 3.94 11.42 7.23
CA HIS A 224 3.41 10.17 7.76
C HIS A 224 4.51 9.20 8.16
N PHE A 225 5.62 9.12 7.40
CA PHE A 225 6.76 8.28 7.75
C PHE A 225 7.47 8.74 9.03
N GLU A 226 7.71 10.06 9.17
CA GLU A 226 8.38 10.66 10.33
C GLU A 226 7.61 10.39 11.64
N LEU A 227 6.28 10.46 11.61
CA LEU A 227 5.42 10.16 12.77
C LEU A 227 5.60 8.74 13.36
N PHE A 228 6.26 7.83 12.63
CA PHE A 228 6.55 6.48 13.12
C PHE A 228 7.99 6.28 13.60
N PHE A 229 8.87 7.26 13.35
CA PHE A 229 10.27 7.23 13.80
C PHE A 229 10.51 8.03 15.08
N GLU A 230 9.64 9.01 15.36
CA GLU A 230 9.57 9.75 16.63
C GLU A 230 8.84 8.94 17.71
#